data_AF-A0A447RVG7-F1
#
_entry.id   AF-A0A447RVG7-F1
#
_cell.length_a   1.000
_cell.length_b   1.000
_cell.length_c   1.000
_cell.angle_alpha   90.00
_cell.angle_beta   90.00
_cell.angle_gamma   90.00
#
_symmetry.space_group_name_H-M   'P 1'
#
loop_
_entity.id
_entity.type
_entity.pdbx_description
1 polymer ?
#
loop_
_entity_poly.entity_id
_entity_poly.type
_entity_poly.pdbx_seq_one_letter_code
_entity_poly.pdbx_strand_id
1 'polypeptide(L)'
;MAVGKNITLAALNQFTGAMSSLDDAAEQHCIQQSIQRLKIKTSSPELAIGRLSGGNQQKAILARCLLLNPRILNPRRTHPWHRYRGEV
;
A
#
# COMPACT_ATOMS: atom_id res chain seq x y z
N MET A 1 9.69 -12.44 -5.10
CA MET A 1 9.47 -10.99 -5.25
C MET A 1 9.76 -10.28 -3.93
N ALA A 2 10.51 -9.18 -3.95
CA ALA A 2 10.81 -8.35 -2.78
C ALA A 2 9.55 -7.65 -2.22
N VAL A 3 9.52 -7.35 -0.93
CA VAL A 3 8.41 -6.66 -0.25
C VAL A 3 8.18 -5.27 -0.84
N GLY A 4 9.24 -4.48 -1.05
CA GLY A 4 9.16 -3.14 -1.61
C GLY A 4 8.54 -3.13 -2.99
N LYS A 5 9.09 -3.92 -3.92
CA LYS A 5 8.49 -4.10 -5.25
C LYS A 5 7.07 -4.66 -5.18
N ASN A 6 6.74 -5.48 -4.19
CA ASN A 6 5.37 -5.95 -4.01
C ASN A 6 4.43 -4.78 -3.69
N ILE A 7 4.81 -3.88 -2.80
CA ILE A 7 4.04 -2.70 -2.42
C ILE A 7 3.76 -1.82 -3.67
N THR A 8 4.79 -1.48 -4.44
CA THR A 8 4.66 -0.51 -5.56
C THR A 8 4.16 -1.11 -6.87
N LEU A 9 4.12 -2.44 -7.03
CA LEU A 9 3.78 -3.12 -8.29
C LEU A 9 2.51 -2.59 -8.96
N ALA A 10 1.44 -2.39 -8.18
CA ALA A 10 0.15 -1.95 -8.71
C ALA A 10 0.17 -0.47 -9.14
N ALA A 11 1.11 0.30 -8.61
CA ALA A 11 1.27 1.73 -8.80
C ALA A 11 2.51 2.07 -9.65
N LEU A 12 3.14 1.10 -10.33
CA LEU A 12 4.40 1.31 -11.06
C LEU A 12 4.34 2.45 -12.08
N ASN A 13 3.18 2.62 -12.72
CA ASN A 13 2.90 3.72 -13.66
C ASN A 13 3.00 5.11 -13.02
N GLN A 14 2.85 5.22 -11.69
CA GLN A 14 3.02 6.49 -10.94
C GLN A 14 4.49 6.88 -10.79
N PHE A 15 5.41 5.93 -10.97
CA PHE A 15 6.86 6.13 -10.86
C PHE A 15 7.56 6.02 -12.22
N THR A 16 6.80 5.84 -13.30
CA THR A 16 7.33 5.69 -14.65
C THR A 16 7.14 7.00 -15.42
N GLY A 17 8.24 7.62 -15.84
CA GLY A 17 8.24 8.84 -16.65
C GLY A 17 7.91 8.60 -18.12
N ALA A 18 7.76 9.68 -18.89
CA ALA A 18 7.33 9.66 -20.29
C ALA A 18 8.22 8.83 -21.25
N MET A 19 9.49 8.59 -20.89
CA MET A 19 10.42 7.76 -21.66
C MET A 19 10.64 6.36 -21.03
N SER A 20 9.66 5.84 -20.28
CA SER A 20 9.78 4.57 -19.56
C SER A 20 10.94 4.52 -18.55
N SER A 21 11.43 5.68 -18.13
CA SER A 21 12.44 5.82 -17.08
C SER A 21 11.75 5.72 -15.73
N LEU A 22 12.28 4.86 -14.86
CA LEU A 22 11.74 4.64 -13.54
C LEU A 22 12.40 5.60 -12.55
N ASP A 23 11.59 6.33 -11.78
CA ASP A 23 12.08 7.15 -10.68
C ASP A 23 12.26 6.27 -9.44
N ASP A 24 13.42 5.62 -9.37
CA ASP A 24 13.80 4.72 -8.26
C ASP A 24 13.77 5.44 -6.90
N ALA A 25 14.08 6.75 -6.87
CA ALA A 25 14.09 7.53 -5.64
C ALA A 25 12.67 7.76 -5.11
N ALA A 26 11.74 8.15 -5.99
CA ALA A 26 10.33 8.29 -5.65
C ALA A 26 9.70 6.93 -5.26
N GLU A 27 10.03 5.86 -5.98
CA GLU A 27 9.57 4.50 -5.66
C GLU A 27 10.03 4.11 -4.25
N GLN A 28 11.32 4.28 -3.95
CA GLN A 28 11.90 3.89 -2.66
C GLN A 28 11.31 4.72 -1.51
N HIS A 29 11.12 6.03 -1.70
CA HIS A 29 10.48 6.88 -0.71
C HIS A 29 9.05 6.40 -0.39
N CYS A 30 8.28 6.07 -1.41
CA CYS A 30 6.92 5.53 -1.26
C CYS A 30 6.89 4.19 -0.53
N ILE A 31 7.85 3.29 -0.83
CA ILE A 31 8.01 2.01 -0.14
C ILE A 31 8.25 2.23 1.36
N GLN A 32 9.19 3.11 1.71
CA GLN A 32 9.52 3.40 3.12
C GLN A 32 8.33 4.00 3.86
N GLN A 33 7.64 4.97 3.26
CA GLN A 33 6.43 5.56 3.84
C GLN A 33 5.34 4.51 4.07
N SER A 34 5.14 3.58 3.13
CA SER A 34 4.15 2.51 3.24
C SER A 34 4.47 1.52 4.36
N ILE A 35 5.74 1.13 4.48
CA ILE A 35 6.25 0.25 5.54
C ILE A 35 6.01 0.89 6.91
N GLN A 36 6.36 2.17 7.07
CA GLN A 36 6.17 2.91 8.31
C GLN A 36 4.69 3.07 8.65
N ARG A 37 3.86 3.51 7.70
CA ARG A 37 2.43 3.79 7.89
C ARG A 37 1.65 2.55 8.32
N LEU A 38 1.94 1.40 7.73
CA LEU A 38 1.23 0.14 8.02
C LEU A 38 1.95 -0.75 9.05
N LYS A 39 3.09 -0.28 9.57
CA LYS A 39 3.93 -1.00 10.53
C LYS A 39 4.22 -2.43 10.03
N ILE A 40 4.71 -2.53 8.80
CA ILE A 40 5.14 -3.79 8.19
C ILE A 40 6.47 -4.17 8.82
N LYS A 41 6.50 -5.25 9.59
CA LYS A 41 7.76 -5.76 10.17
C LYS A 41 8.53 -6.51 9.09
N THR A 42 9.52 -5.87 8.51
CA THR A 42 10.47 -6.46 7.55
C THR A 42 11.89 -6.02 7.91
N SER A 43 12.88 -6.88 7.71
CA SER A 43 14.29 -6.54 7.94
C SER A 43 14.85 -5.62 6.84
N SER A 44 14.31 -5.72 5.63
CA SER A 44 14.52 -4.75 4.57
C SER A 44 13.41 -4.82 3.51
N PRO A 45 13.23 -3.79 2.67
CA PRO A 45 12.29 -3.85 1.55
C PRO A 45 12.64 -4.91 0.49
N GLU A 46 13.91 -5.31 0.40
CA GLU A 46 14.43 -6.28 -0.56
C GLU A 46 14.12 -7.73 -0.14
N LEU A 47 13.75 -7.95 1.14
CA LEU A 47 13.35 -9.25 1.64
C LEU A 47 12.18 -9.81 0.81
N ALA A 48 12.20 -11.11 0.51
CA ALA A 48 11.10 -11.75 -0.18
C ALA A 48 9.81 -11.68 0.65
N ILE A 49 8.69 -11.27 0.03
CA ILE A 49 7.40 -11.14 0.75
C ILE A 49 6.93 -12.45 1.40
N GLY A 50 7.25 -13.59 0.78
CA GLY A 50 6.94 -14.91 1.33
C GLY A 50 7.66 -15.24 2.64
N ARG A 51 8.71 -14.49 3.01
CA ARG A 51 9.42 -14.64 4.29
C ARG A 51 8.80 -13.83 5.42
N LEU A 52 7.83 -12.96 5.12
CA LEU A 52 7.06 -12.26 6.14
C LEU A 52 6.05 -13.21 6.80
N SER A 53 5.71 -12.95 8.07
CA SER A 53 4.57 -13.63 8.70
C SER A 53 3.26 -13.25 8.00
N GLY A 54 2.24 -14.12 8.05
CA GLY A 54 0.96 -13.89 7.36
C GLY A 54 0.32 -12.53 7.62
N GLY A 55 0.37 -12.02 8.86
CA GLY A 55 -0.12 -10.68 9.18
C GLY A 55 0.69 -9.55 8.52
N ASN A 56 2.00 -9.69 8.36
CA ASN A 56 2.82 -8.71 7.65
C ASN A 56 2.67 -8.83 6.12
N GLN A 57 2.40 -10.04 5.61
CA GLN A 57 2.03 -10.24 4.21
C GLN A 57 0.71 -9.51 3.89
N GLN A 58 -0.31 -9.67 4.74
CA GLN A 58 -1.59 -8.95 4.59
C GLN A 58 -1.39 -7.43 4.60
N LYS A 59 -0.55 -6.89 5.48
CA LYS A 59 -0.23 -5.47 5.50
C LYS A 59 0.48 -4.99 4.22
N ALA A 60 1.40 -5.78 3.68
CA ALA A 60 2.08 -5.44 2.42
C ALA A 60 1.09 -5.43 1.23
N ILE A 61 0.17 -6.39 1.18
CA ILE A 61 -0.92 -6.41 0.18
C ILE A 61 -1.84 -5.20 0.35
N LEU A 62 -2.20 -4.86 1.59
CA LEU A 62 -3.00 -3.66 1.88
C LEU A 62 -2.29 -2.38 1.44
N ALA A 63 -0.97 -2.28 1.64
CA ALA A 63 -0.14 -1.17 1.16
C ALA A 63 -0.27 -1.00 -0.36
N ARG A 64 -0.10 -2.10 -1.10
CA ARG A 64 -0.29 -2.13 -2.56
C ARG A 64 -1.67 -1.62 -2.96
N CYS A 65 -2.73 -2.11 -2.31
CA CYS A 65 -4.08 -1.69 -2.62
C CYS A 65 -4.31 -0.19 -2.31
N LEU A 66 -3.75 0.32 -1.22
CA LEU A 66 -3.88 1.73 -0.83
C LEU A 66 -3.19 2.69 -1.81
N LEU A 67 -2.07 2.27 -2.42
CA LEU A 67 -1.36 3.10 -3.41
C LEU A 67 -2.15 3.35 -4.70
N LEU A 68 -3.16 2.53 -4.98
CA LEU A 68 -4.10 2.76 -6.09
C LEU A 68 -5.12 3.87 -5.79
N ASN A 69 -5.09 4.47 -4.60
CA ASN A 69 -6.08 5.45 -4.13
C ASN A 69 -7.54 5.00 -4.39
N PRO A 70 -7.95 3.80 -3.94
CA PRO A 70 -9.29 3.29 -4.24
C PRO A 70 -10.36 4.17 -3.59
N ARG A 71 -11.36 4.60 -4.37
CA ARG A 71 -12.41 5.54 -3.95
C ARG A 71 -13.19 5.08 -2.71
N ILE A 72 -13.32 3.77 -2.51
CA ILE A 72 -14.05 3.16 -1.39
C ILE A 72 -13.28 3.26 -0.07
N LEU A 73 -11.94 3.34 -0.11
CA LEU A 73 -11.07 3.41 1.07
C LEU A 73 -10.61 4.84 1.36
N ASN A 74 -11.42 5.84 0.98
CA ASN A 74 -11.19 7.22 1.38
C ASN A 74 -12.05 7.51 2.64
N PRO A 75 -11.47 7.52 3.85
CA PRO A 75 -12.24 7.77 5.08
C PRO A 75 -12.86 9.17 5.12
N ARG A 76 -12.55 10.05 4.16
CA ARG A 76 -13.18 11.37 3.99
C ARG A 76 -14.56 11.36 3.33
N ARG A 77 -15.09 10.20 2.93
CA ARG A 77 -16.52 10.06 2.60
C ARG A 77 -17.22 9.30 3.72
N THR A 78 -17.27 9.93 4.90
CA THR A 78 -18.20 9.50 5.95
C THR A 78 -19.62 9.76 5.44
N HIS A 79 -20.22 8.76 4.79
CA HIS A 79 -21.66 8.61 4.95
C HIS A 79 -21.89 8.42 6.46
N PRO A 80 -22.74 9.24 7.11
CA PRO A 80 -22.97 9.10 8.53
C PRO A 80 -23.58 7.72 8.79
N TRP A 81 -22.83 6.87 9.48
CA TRP A 81 -23.24 5.53 9.94
C TRP A 81 -24.35 5.58 11.01
N HIS A 82 -24.94 6.75 11.25
CA HIS A 82 -26.02 6.99 12.22
C HIS A 82 -27.42 6.61 11.72
N ARG A 83 -27.59 6.11 10.48
CA ARG A 83 -28.93 5.79 9.94
C ARG A 83 -29.37 4.32 10.06
N TYR A 84 -28.56 3.43 10.64
CA TYR A 84 -28.93 2.00 10.79
C TYR A 84 -29.02 1.52 12.25
N ARG A 85 -29.38 2.41 13.18
CA ARG A 85 -29.73 1.99 14.53
C ARG A 85 -30.99 2.72 15.00
N GLY A 86 -32.14 2.15 14.67
CA GLY A 86 -33.43 2.59 15.16
C GLY A 86 -34.51 2.42 14.12
N GLU A 87 -35.16 1.25 14.13
CA GLU A 87 -36.60 1.09 13.96
C GLU A 87 -36.94 -0.37 14.31
N VAL A 88 -37.64 -0.49 15.45
CA VAL A 88 -38.55 -1.55 15.95
C VAL A 88 -38.22 -3.01 15.66
#